data_AF-A0A5J4U962-F1
#
_entry.id   AF-A0A5J4U962-F1
#
_cell.length_a   1.000
_cell.length_b   1.000
_cell.length_c   1.000
_cell.angle_alpha   90.00
_cell.angle_beta   90.00
_cell.angle_gamma   90.00
#
_symmetry.space_group_name_H-M   'P 1'
#
loop_
_entity.id
_entity.type
_entity.pdbx_description
1 polymer ?
#
loop_
_entity_poly.entity_id
_entity_poly.type
_entity_poly.pdbx_seq_one_letter_code
_entity_poly.pdbx_strand_id
1 'polypeptide(L)'
;MALSTGYSPDISSQRKDMIILETLSQPGEITSAAVGRFLNRKQQTLILAKQTILSIFNYDAETQKFHLLDHKPTFRQIYILIVF
;
A
#
# COMPACT_ATOMS: atom_id res chain seq x y z
N MET A 1 37.94 -42.84 19.87
CA MET A 1 37.27 -41.82 20.71
C MET A 1 36.95 -40.63 19.83
N ALA A 2 35.67 -40.41 19.52
CA ALA A 2 35.24 -39.29 18.68
C ALA A 2 34.93 -38.09 19.59
N LEU A 3 35.59 -36.95 19.35
CA LEU A 3 35.33 -35.70 20.05
C LEU A 3 34.06 -35.07 19.44
N SER A 4 32.91 -35.20 20.10
CA SER A 4 31.73 -34.41 19.75
C SER A 4 31.89 -33.02 20.37
N THR A 5 32.33 -32.05 19.59
CA THR A 5 32.22 -30.64 20.00
C THR A 5 30.76 -30.24 19.92
N GLY A 6 30.06 -30.26 21.06
CA GLY A 6 28.72 -29.72 21.17
C GLY A 6 28.77 -28.22 20.90
N TYR A 7 28.30 -27.80 19.72
CA TYR A 7 28.00 -26.39 19.47
C TYR A 7 26.67 -26.08 20.16
N SER A 8 26.75 -25.53 21.36
CA SER A 8 25.62 -24.84 21.99
C SER A 8 25.68 -23.38 21.53
N PRO A 9 24.76 -22.89 20.70
CA PRO A 9 24.75 -21.48 20.34
C PRO A 9 24.53 -20.66 21.61
N ASP A 10 25.46 -19.76 21.90
CA ASP A 10 25.30 -18.78 22.97
C ASP A 10 24.28 -17.74 22.51
N ILE A 11 23.01 -17.96 22.87
CA ILE A 11 21.87 -17.11 22.47
C ILE A 11 22.01 -15.71 23.11
N SER A 12 22.88 -15.53 24.10
CA SER A 12 23.08 -14.26 24.80
C SER A 12 23.79 -13.20 23.95
N SER A 13 24.54 -13.59 22.92
CA SER A 13 25.35 -12.69 22.08
C SER A 13 24.78 -12.47 20.67
N GLN A 14 23.56 -12.94 20.37
CA GLN A 14 22.95 -12.68 19.06
C GLN A 14 22.56 -11.21 18.97
N ARG A 15 23.33 -10.46 18.16
CA ARG A 15 22.97 -9.10 17.76
C ARG A 15 21.59 -9.18 17.09
N LYS A 16 20.60 -8.51 17.68
CA LYS A 16 19.24 -8.48 17.13
C LYS A 16 19.24 -7.52 15.94
N ASP A 17 19.63 -8.02 14.78
CA ASP A 17 19.62 -7.24 13.55
C ASP A 17 18.16 -6.89 13.21
N MET A 18 17.83 -5.60 13.29
CA MET A 18 16.50 -5.07 13.04
C MET A 18 16.45 -4.47 11.63
N ILE A 19 15.56 -4.99 10.79
CA ILE A 19 15.32 -4.47 9.45
C ILE A 19 14.07 -3.60 9.49
N ILE A 20 14.21 -2.33 9.12
CA ILE A 20 13.07 -1.42 8.93
C ILE A 20 12.83 -1.29 7.43
N LEU A 21 11.60 -1.57 7.01
CA LEU A 21 11.14 -1.38 5.65
C LEU A 21 10.38 -0.06 5.57
N GLU A 22 10.86 0.85 4.73
CA GLU A 22 10.23 2.13 4.43
C GLU A 22 9.94 2.24 2.93
N THR A 23 8.78 2.79 2.58
CA THR A 23 8.37 2.96 1.19
C THR A 23 8.81 4.34 0.69
N LEU A 24 9.78 4.39 -0.21
CA LEU A 24 10.32 5.64 -0.76
C LEU A 24 9.37 6.32 -1.76
N SER A 25 8.54 5.56 -2.45
CA SER A 25 7.56 6.06 -3.41
C SER A 25 6.38 5.12 -3.54
N GLN A 26 5.24 5.69 -3.92
CA GLN A 26 4.02 4.90 -4.16
C GLN A 26 4.16 4.15 -5.50
N PRO A 27 3.59 2.93 -5.64
CA PRO A 27 3.51 2.23 -6.91
C PRO A 27 2.79 3.09 -7.96
N GLY A 28 3.39 3.18 -9.15
CA GLY A 28 2.84 3.94 -10.27
C GLY A 28 1.85 3.16 -11.13
N GLU A 29 1.94 1.82 -11.12
CA GLU A 29 1.09 0.96 -11.93
C GLU A 29 -0.37 1.00 -11.44
N ILE A 30 -1.29 1.25 -12.36
CA ILE A 30 -2.73 1.25 -12.11
C ILE A 30 -3.29 -0.07 -12.63
N THR A 31 -3.81 -0.89 -11.72
CA THR A 31 -4.38 -2.21 -12.03
C THR A 31 -5.87 -2.14 -12.31
N SER A 32 -6.57 -1.21 -11.66
CA SER A 32 -7.98 -0.94 -11.91
C SER A 32 -8.33 0.48 -11.48
N ALA A 33 -9.41 1.02 -12.03
CA ALA A 33 -9.91 2.34 -11.72
C ALA A 33 -11.43 2.33 -11.67
N ALA A 34 -11.98 3.13 -10.77
CA ALA A 34 -13.41 3.39 -10.68
C ALA A 34 -13.65 4.89 -10.57
N VAL A 35 -14.69 5.37 -11.25
CA VAL A 35 -15.11 6.77 -11.19
C VAL A 35 -16.58 6.81 -10.84
N GLY A 36 -16.94 7.65 -9.89
CA GLY A 36 -18.32 7.76 -9.46
C GLY A 36 -18.51 8.85 -8.43
N ARG A 37 -19.69 8.86 -7.81
CA ARG A 37 -20.05 9.82 -6.76
C ARG A 37 -20.26 9.06 -5.45
N PHE A 38 -19.17 8.66 -4.81
CA PHE A 38 -19.19 7.72 -3.69
C PHE A 38 -19.46 8.37 -2.34
N LEU A 39 -18.86 9.54 -2.09
CA LEU A 39 -18.95 10.25 -0.81
C LEU A 39 -20.03 11.34 -0.83
N ASN A 40 -20.22 12.00 -1.97
CA ASN A 40 -21.13 13.11 -2.14
C ASN A 40 -21.73 13.09 -3.55
N ARG A 41 -23.06 13.22 -3.67
CA ARG A 41 -23.76 13.29 -4.97
C ARG A 41 -23.33 14.47 -5.85
N LYS A 42 -22.65 15.49 -5.32
CA LYS A 42 -22.16 16.64 -6.09
C LYS A 42 -20.70 16.54 -6.50
N GLN A 43 -19.93 15.63 -5.89
CA GLN A 43 -18.49 15.52 -6.11
C GLN A 43 -18.18 14.19 -6.79
N GLN A 44 -17.49 14.25 -7.93
CA GLN A 44 -17.02 13.07 -8.61
C GLN A 44 -15.66 12.67 -8.01
N THR A 45 -15.50 11.39 -7.75
CA THR A 45 -14.31 10.81 -7.14
C THR A 45 -13.75 9.75 -8.07
N LEU A 46 -12.45 9.77 -8.26
CA LEU A 46 -11.66 8.75 -8.96
C LEU A 46 -10.93 7.91 -7.91
N ILE A 47 -11.10 6.60 -7.97
CA ILE A 47 -10.39 5.63 -7.14
C ILE A 47 -9.49 4.81 -8.06
N LEU A 48 -8.20 4.77 -7.76
CA LEU A 48 -7.20 3.97 -8.47
C LEU A 48 -6.68 2.87 -7.55
N ALA A 49 -6.72 1.62 -8.01
CA ALA A 49 -6.03 0.53 -7.35
C ALA A 49 -4.62 0.35 -7.92
N LYS A 50 -3.63 0.48 -7.06
CA LYS A 50 -2.20 0.39 -7.38
C LYS A 50 -1.54 -0.64 -6.48
N GLN A 51 -1.51 -1.89 -6.92
CA GLN A 51 -0.99 -3.04 -6.15
C GLN A 51 -1.66 -3.16 -4.77
N THR A 52 -1.01 -2.65 -3.72
CA THR A 52 -1.45 -2.70 -2.33
C THR A 52 -1.97 -1.35 -1.81
N ILE A 53 -2.22 -0.39 -2.68
CA ILE A 53 -2.65 0.97 -2.33
C ILE A 53 -3.87 1.39 -3.16
N LEU A 54 -4.85 1.99 -2.50
CA LEU A 54 -5.94 2.74 -3.12
C LEU A 54 -5.61 4.23 -3.11
N SER A 55 -5.60 4.86 -4.28
CA SER A 55 -5.47 6.32 -4.40
C SER A 55 -6.82 6.93 -4.71
N ILE A 56 -7.23 7.90 -3.90
CA ILE A 56 -8.54 8.53 -4.00
C ILE A 56 -8.32 9.99 -4.41
N PHE A 57 -9.00 10.40 -5.46
CA PHE A 57 -8.94 11.76 -5.97
C PHE A 57 -10.34 12.33 -6.10
N ASN A 58 -10.48 13.62 -5.85
CA ASN A 58 -11.71 14.35 -6.07
C ASN A 58 -11.57 15.25 -7.29
N TYR A 59 -12.58 15.22 -8.15
CA TYR A 59 -12.68 16.13 -9.28
C TYR A 59 -13.13 17.50 -8.79
N ASP A 60 -12.39 18.51 -9.20
CA ASP A 60 -12.72 19.92 -9.06
C ASP A 60 -13.15 20.46 -10.42
N ALA A 61 -14.42 20.85 -10.51
CA ALA A 61 -15.04 21.32 -11.73
C ALA A 61 -14.56 22.72 -12.13
N GLU A 62 -14.09 23.54 -11.19
CA GLU A 62 -13.60 24.90 -11.46
C GLU A 62 -12.23 24.85 -12.12
N THR A 63 -11.32 24.02 -11.59
CA THR A 63 -9.97 23.86 -12.14
C THR A 63 -9.87 22.77 -13.21
N GLN A 64 -10.94 21.99 -13.41
CA GLN A 64 -11.02 20.83 -14.32
C GLN A 64 -9.94 19.78 -14.04
N LYS A 65 -9.60 19.58 -12.77
CA LYS A 65 -8.51 18.70 -12.33
C LYS A 65 -8.94 17.76 -11.23
N PHE A 66 -8.24 16.64 -11.13
CA PHE A 66 -8.32 15.73 -10.00
C PHE A 66 -7.31 16.13 -8.93
N HIS A 67 -7.79 16.40 -7.72
CA HIS A 67 -6.94 16.65 -6.56
C HIS A 67 -6.83 15.39 -5.72
N LEU A 68 -5.62 15.06 -5.28
CA LEU A 68 -5.39 13.94 -4.39
C LEU A 68 -6.10 14.17 -3.06
N LEU A 69 -6.97 13.24 -2.69
CA LEU A 69 -7.58 13.20 -1.37
C LEU A 69 -6.74 12.34 -0.43
N ASP A 70 -6.37 11.12 -0.86
CA ASP A 70 -5.66 10.19 0.00
C ASP A 70 -5.00 9.01 -0.73
N HIS A 71 -4.04 8.39 -0.05
CA HIS A 71 -3.47 7.08 -0.36
C HIS A 71 -3.72 6.12 0.81
N LYS A 72 -4.57 5.12 0.60
CA LYS A 72 -4.89 4.10 1.60
C LYS A 72 -4.16 2.80 1.30
N PRO A 73 -3.16 2.39 2.11
CA PRO A 73 -2.58 1.06 1.99
C PRO A 73 -3.59 0.01 2.44
N THR A 74 -3.78 -1.02 1.61
CA THR A 74 -4.58 -2.21 1.93
C THR A 74 -3.72 -3.35 2.49
N PHE A 75 -2.39 -3.21 2.44
CA PHE A 75 -1.39 -4.21 2.87
C PHE A 75 -1.49 -5.59 2.18
N ARG A 76 -2.42 -5.73 1.22
CA ARG A 76 -2.64 -6.92 0.39
C ARG A 76 -2.95 -6.49 -1.04
N GLN A 77 -2.61 -7.36 -1.98
CA GLN A 77 -2.84 -7.12 -3.41
C GLN A 77 -4.33 -6.92 -3.67
N ILE A 78 -4.65 -5.85 -4.39
CA ILE A 78 -5.98 -5.56 -4.91
C ILE A 78 -6.09 -6.26 -6.27
N TYR A 79 -7.04 -7.19 -6.40
CA TYR A 79 -7.29 -7.91 -7.65
C TYR A 79 -8.46 -7.35 -8.44
N ILE A 80 -9.49 -6.87 -7.74
CA ILE A 80 -10.69 -6.30 -8.36
C ILE A 80 -11.21 -5.14 -7.53
N LEU A 81 -11.67 -4.10 -8.23
CA LEU A 81 -12.37 -2.96 -7.65
C LEU A 81 -13.79 -2.95 -8.23
N ILE A 82 -14.79 -3.11 -7.37
CA ILE A 82 -16.21 -3.10 -7.74
C ILE A 82 -16.87 -1.91 -7.03
N VAL A 83 -17.70 -1.18 -7.77
CA VAL A 83 -18.48 -0.04 -7.27
C VAL A 83 -19.94 -0.22 -7.67
N PHE A 84 -20.86 0.16 -6.78
CA PHE A 84 -22.32 0.07 -6.95
C PHE A 84 -22.95 1.47 -6.91
#